data_AF-A0A851ZAI8-F1
#
_entry.id   AF-A0A851ZAI8-F1
#
_cell.length_a   1.000
_cell.length_b   1.000
_cell.length_c   1.000
_cell.angle_alpha   90.00
_cell.angle_beta   90.00
_cell.angle_gamma   90.00
#
_symmetry.space_group_name_H-M   'P 1'
#
loop_
_entity.id
_entity.type
_entity.pdbx_description
1 polymer ?
#
loop_
_entity_poly.entity_id
_entity_poly.type
_entity_poly.pdbx_seq_one_letter_code
_entity_poly.pdbx_strand_id
1 'polypeptide(L)'
;MLGPSAVVRSGGLLSGARLGCRVREEDVGRRETFSAEWLDLELSTRPEEGWCRREVDEQHRETLEHRGELRVLEQRSPWGVLRVGCLGQPLAQHLLPYARTLPLPLFAPPDLRGAKGG
;
A
#
# COMPACT_ATOMS: atom_id res chain seq x y z
N MET A 1 -21.59 -1.20 -6.23
CA MET A 1 -20.49 -1.65 -5.33
C MET A 1 -19.69 -0.49 -4.72
N LEU A 2 -20.18 0.75 -4.74
CA LEU A 2 -19.52 1.84 -4.02
C LEU A 2 -19.97 1.80 -2.56
N GLY A 3 -19.03 1.64 -1.64
CA GLY A 3 -19.26 1.77 -0.20
C GLY A 3 -19.12 3.23 0.25
N PRO A 4 -19.30 3.51 1.55
CA PRO A 4 -19.15 4.84 2.11
C PRO A 4 -17.79 5.44 1.73
N SER A 5 -17.82 6.64 1.17
CA SER A 5 -16.65 7.31 0.62
C SER A 5 -16.64 8.76 1.08
N ALA A 6 -15.46 9.28 1.39
CA ALA A 6 -15.26 10.63 1.86
C ALA A 6 -14.04 11.25 1.18
N VAL A 7 -14.12 12.53 0.84
CA VAL A 7 -13.00 13.32 0.31
C VAL A 7 -12.76 14.47 1.27
N VAL A 8 -11.52 14.64 1.70
CA VAL A 8 -11.10 15.70 2.62
C VAL A 8 -10.36 16.76 1.82
N ARG A 9 -10.81 18.01 1.97
CA ARG A 9 -10.18 19.17 1.36
C ARG A 9 -9.78 20.18 2.42
N SER A 10 -8.63 20.80 2.26
CA SER A 10 -8.14 21.92 3.08
C SER A 10 -7.69 23.04 2.15
N GLY A 11 -8.12 24.27 2.41
CA GLY A 11 -7.80 25.42 1.55
C GLY A 11 -8.23 25.28 0.08
N GLY A 12 -9.23 24.43 -0.21
CA GLY A 12 -9.67 24.13 -1.58
C GLY A 12 -8.88 23.02 -2.29
N LEU A 13 -7.75 22.59 -1.74
CA LEU A 13 -6.91 21.50 -2.25
C LEU A 13 -7.33 20.14 -1.68
N LEU A 14 -7.07 19.06 -2.43
CA LEU A 14 -7.31 17.70 -1.98
C LEU A 14 -6.28 17.31 -0.91
N SER A 15 -6.72 17.13 0.34
CA SER A 15 -5.88 16.72 1.46
C SER A 15 -5.91 15.20 1.69
N GLY A 16 -6.99 14.55 1.28
CA GLY A 16 -7.08 13.09 1.32
C GLY A 16 -8.41 12.57 0.77
N ALA A 17 -8.51 11.26 0.62
CA ALA A 17 -9.74 10.57 0.25
C ALA A 17 -9.77 9.18 0.90
N ARG A 18 -10.98 8.71 1.21
CA ARG A 18 -11.28 7.37 1.68
C ARG A 18 -12.39 6.83 0.81
N LEU A 19 -12.17 5.73 0.11
CA LEU A 19 -13.15 5.10 -0.75
C LEU A 19 -13.47 3.71 -0.21
N GLY A 20 -14.74 3.49 0.11
CA GLY A 20 -15.24 2.20 0.56
C GLY A 20 -15.74 1.35 -0.59
N CYS A 21 -15.74 0.03 -0.38
CA CYS A 21 -16.40 -0.94 -1.24
C CYS A 21 -17.49 -1.68 -0.45
N ARG A 22 -18.57 -2.05 -1.15
CA ARG A 22 -19.66 -2.84 -0.58
C ARG A 22 -20.15 -3.89 -1.55
N VAL A 23 -20.31 -5.11 -1.05
CA VAL A 23 -20.88 -6.27 -1.74
C VAL A 23 -22.12 -6.73 -0.98
N ARG A 24 -23.15 -7.14 -1.74
CA ARG A 24 -24.36 -7.76 -1.22
C ARG A 24 -24.79 -8.85 -2.20
N GLU A 25 -24.97 -10.05 -1.67
CA GLU A 25 -25.29 -11.26 -2.42
C GLU A 25 -26.48 -11.95 -1.74
N GLU A 26 -27.29 -12.62 -2.55
CA GLU A 26 -28.47 -13.34 -2.10
C GLU A 26 -28.58 -14.64 -2.90
N ASP A 27 -28.67 -15.76 -2.20
CA ASP A 27 -28.98 -17.07 -2.76
C ASP A 27 -30.43 -17.42 -2.38
N VAL A 28 -31.36 -17.18 -3.31
CA VAL A 28 -32.79 -17.45 -3.12
C VAL A 28 -33.06 -18.96 -2.97
N GLY A 29 -32.25 -19.81 -3.62
CA GLY A 29 -32.40 -21.26 -3.56
C GLY A 29 -32.06 -21.83 -2.20
N ARG A 30 -31.01 -21.30 -1.56
CA ARG A 30 -30.57 -21.70 -0.21
C ARG A 30 -31.14 -20.82 0.90
N ARG A 31 -31.82 -19.73 0.55
CA ARG A 31 -32.29 -18.67 1.47
C ARG A 31 -31.16 -18.06 2.28
N GLU A 32 -30.00 -17.91 1.65
CA GLU A 32 -28.80 -17.34 2.25
C GLU A 32 -28.59 -15.91 1.74
N THR A 33 -28.08 -15.04 2.60
CA THR A 33 -27.67 -13.69 2.20
C THR A 33 -26.29 -13.40 2.74
N PHE A 34 -25.49 -12.65 1.98
CA PHE A 34 -24.16 -12.23 2.36
C PHE A 34 -24.00 -10.74 2.09
N SER A 35 -23.30 -10.04 2.97
CA SER A 35 -22.89 -8.66 2.72
C SER A 35 -21.57 -8.37 3.37
N ALA A 36 -20.72 -7.63 2.67
CA ALA A 36 -19.44 -7.17 3.17
C ALA A 36 -19.24 -5.70 2.79
N GLU A 37 -18.63 -4.96 3.70
CA GLU A 37 -18.23 -3.57 3.49
C GLU A 37 -16.84 -3.37 4.08
N TRP A 38 -15.97 -2.66 3.35
CA TRP A 38 -14.61 -2.38 3.79
C TRP A 38 -14.10 -1.05 3.22
N LEU A 39 -13.11 -0.48 3.89
CA LEU A 39 -12.31 0.61 3.35
C LEU A 39 -11.34 0.03 2.30
N ASP A 40 -11.60 0.31 1.03
CA ASP A 40 -10.80 -0.22 -0.07
C ASP A 40 -9.57 0.63 -0.31
N LEU A 41 -9.72 1.95 -0.42
CA LEU A 41 -8.65 2.86 -0.81
C LEU A 41 -8.57 4.05 0.13
N GLU A 42 -7.37 4.35 0.61
CA GLU A 42 -7.04 5.58 1.30
C GLU A 42 -5.98 6.35 0.51
N LEU A 43 -6.25 7.64 0.28
CA LEU A 43 -5.33 8.59 -0.32
C LEU A 43 -5.02 9.65 0.73
N SER A 44 -3.74 9.90 0.96
CA SER A 44 -3.28 10.98 1.82
C SER A 44 -2.39 11.91 1.01
N THR A 45 -2.64 13.22 1.10
CA THR A 45 -1.71 14.24 0.63
C THR A 45 -0.79 14.59 1.79
N ARG A 46 0.51 14.56 1.58
CA ARG A 46 1.51 15.01 2.56
C ARG A 46 1.83 16.48 2.26
N PRO A 47 1.28 17.45 3.02
CA PRO A 47 1.51 18.86 2.72
C PRO A 47 2.90 19.27 3.20
N GLU A 48 3.55 20.10 2.39
CA GLU A 48 4.68 20.98 2.69
C GLU A 48 6.12 20.41 2.68
N GLU A 49 6.33 19.09 2.77
CA GLU A 49 7.66 18.46 2.67
C GLU A 49 7.65 17.18 1.80
N GLY A 50 6.76 17.11 0.80
CA GLY A 50 6.56 15.90 -0.01
C GLY A 50 7.86 15.36 -0.62
N TRP A 51 8.65 16.26 -1.21
CA TRP A 51 10.08 16.13 -1.45
C TRP A 51 10.68 17.52 -1.73
N CYS A 52 11.96 17.71 -1.35
CA CYS A 52 12.73 18.88 -1.70
C CYS A 52 14.07 18.43 -2.31
N ARG A 53 14.43 18.98 -3.47
CA ARG A 53 15.75 18.82 -4.08
C ARG A 53 16.38 20.20 -4.19
N ARG A 54 17.51 20.39 -3.50
CA ARG A 54 18.29 21.61 -3.55
C ARG A 54 19.66 21.30 -4.15
N GLU A 55 20.03 22.08 -5.15
CA GLU A 55 21.31 22.02 -5.83
C GLU A 55 22.01 23.36 -5.68
N VAL A 56 23.29 23.34 -5.32
CA VAL A 56 24.10 24.54 -5.11
C VAL A 56 25.38 24.39 -5.92
N ASP A 57 25.62 25.32 -6.83
CA ASP A 57 26.88 25.45 -7.54
C ASP A 57 27.62 26.68 -6.99
N GLU A 58 28.60 26.44 -6.12
CA GLU A 58 29.37 27.51 -5.49
C GLU A 58 30.34 28.20 -6.45
N GLN A 59 30.79 27.49 -7.49
CA GLN A 59 31.74 28.02 -8.49
C GLN A 59 31.06 29.09 -9.35
N HIS A 60 29.81 28.86 -9.75
CA HIS A 60 29.00 29.82 -10.52
C HIS A 60 28.09 30.70 -9.65
N ARG A 61 28.04 30.43 -8.33
CA ARG A 61 27.15 31.09 -7.35
C ARG A 61 25.67 30.92 -7.68
N GLU A 62 25.30 29.72 -8.13
CA GLU A 62 23.93 29.38 -8.50
C GLU A 62 23.30 28.45 -7.46
N THR A 63 21.99 28.58 -7.28
CA THR A 63 21.21 27.70 -6.39
C THR A 63 19.87 27.41 -7.05
N LEU A 64 19.53 26.13 -7.14
CA LEU A 64 18.28 25.64 -7.68
C LEU A 64 17.54 24.85 -6.60
N GLU A 65 16.24 25.11 -6.44
CA GLU A 65 15.41 24.41 -5.46
C GLU A 65 14.08 23.96 -6.09
N HIS A 66 13.80 22.66 -5.99
CA HIS A 66 12.55 22.04 -6.42
C HIS A 66 11.80 21.48 -5.22
N ARG A 67 10.51 21.79 -5.11
CA ARG A 67 9.60 21.25 -4.09
C ARG A 67 8.34 20.72 -4.76
N GLY A 68 7.79 19.63 -4.22
CA GLY A 68 6.54 19.07 -4.71
C GLY A 68 5.73 18.36 -3.63
N GLU A 69 4.41 18.33 -3.83
CA GLU A 69 3.51 17.54 -3.00
C GLU A 69 3.62 16.05 -3.37
N LEU A 70 3.54 15.19 -2.36
CA LEU A 70 3.47 13.75 -2.55
C LEU A 70 2.10 13.26 -2.08
N ARG A 71 1.45 12.46 -2.92
CA ARG A 71 0.20 11.78 -2.57
C ARG A 71 0.48 10.30 -2.43
N VAL A 72 0.23 9.76 -1.24
CA VAL A 72 0.41 8.34 -0.94
C VAL A 72 -0.94 7.66 -1.03
N LEU A 73 -0.98 6.56 -1.76
CA LEU A 73 -2.15 5.72 -1.97
C LEU A 73 -1.92 4.37 -1.30
N GLU A 74 -2.92 3.92 -0.56
CA GLU A 74 -2.99 2.59 0.01
C GLU A 74 -4.33 1.94 -0.37
N GLN A 75 -4.28 0.75 -0.97
CA GLN A 75 -5.45 -0.04 -1.33
C GLN A 75 -5.39 -1.41 -0.65
N ARG A 76 -6.46 -1.79 0.05
CA ARG A 76 -6.60 -3.05 0.79
C ARG A 76 -7.81 -3.82 0.30
N SER A 77 -7.70 -5.15 0.26
CA SER A 77 -8.81 -6.01 -0.15
C SER A 77 -9.03 -7.19 0.80
N PRO A 78 -10.27 -7.74 0.87
CA PRO A 78 -10.57 -8.94 1.67
C PRO A 78 -9.79 -10.19 1.25
N TRP A 79 -9.25 -10.21 0.02
CA TRP A 79 -8.46 -11.33 -0.51
C TRP A 79 -6.98 -11.30 -0.08
N GLY A 80 -6.63 -10.47 0.90
CA GLY A 80 -5.26 -10.37 1.41
C GLY A 80 -4.31 -9.68 0.43
N VAL A 81 -4.81 -8.87 -0.51
CA VAL A 81 -3.96 -8.06 -1.39
C VAL A 81 -3.87 -6.64 -0.83
N LEU A 82 -2.64 -6.17 -0.65
CA LEU A 82 -2.30 -4.78 -0.32
C LEU A 82 -1.56 -4.15 -1.52
N ARG A 83 -2.00 -2.98 -1.97
CA ARG A 83 -1.26 -2.16 -2.94
C ARG A 83 -0.92 -0.81 -2.31
N VAL A 84 0.33 -0.38 -2.38
CA VAL A 84 0.77 0.85 -1.74
C VAL A 84 1.83 1.57 -2.58
N GLY A 85 1.82 2.90 -2.57
CA GLY A 85 2.82 3.69 -3.28
C GLY A 85 2.39 5.14 -3.47
N CYS A 86 3.15 5.86 -4.29
CA CYS A 86 2.85 7.24 -4.62
C CYS A 86 1.90 7.30 -5.83
N LEU A 87 0.91 8.19 -5.77
CA LEU A 87 -0.01 8.42 -6.88
C LEU A 87 0.75 8.92 -8.11
N GLY A 88 0.56 8.26 -9.25
CA GLY A 88 1.27 8.55 -10.50
C GLY A 88 2.55 7.74 -10.70
N GLN A 89 2.95 6.92 -9.73
CA GLN A 89 4.04 5.94 -9.84
C GLN A 89 3.49 4.51 -9.80
N PRO A 90 4.26 3.51 -10.26
CA PRO A 90 3.90 2.10 -10.07
C PRO A 90 3.73 1.78 -8.58
N LEU A 91 2.65 1.07 -8.24
CA LEU A 91 2.37 0.66 -6.86
C LEU A 91 3.05 -0.68 -6.55
N ALA A 92 3.60 -0.80 -5.35
CA ALA A 92 4.03 -2.09 -4.83
C ALA A 92 2.80 -2.91 -4.43
N GLN A 93 2.79 -4.21 -4.77
CA GLN A 93 1.74 -5.14 -4.38
C GLN A 93 2.32 -6.21 -3.43
N HIS A 94 1.59 -6.48 -2.35
CA HIS A 94 1.95 -7.46 -1.34
C HIS A 94 0.77 -8.41 -1.07
N LEU A 95 1.08 -9.69 -0.87
CA LEU A 95 0.14 -10.67 -0.35
C LEU A 95 0.24 -10.73 1.18
N LEU A 96 -0.91 -10.84 1.84
CA LEU A 96 -1.07 -10.87 3.29
C LEU A 96 -1.51 -12.27 3.77
N PRO A 97 -1.06 -12.72 4.96
CA PRO A 97 -0.09 -12.04 5.83
C PRO A 97 1.30 -11.99 5.18
N TYR A 98 1.99 -10.86 5.35
CA TYR A 98 3.28 -10.65 4.73
C TYR A 98 4.32 -11.60 5.33
N ALA A 99 4.76 -12.58 4.54
CA ALA A 99 5.82 -13.50 4.92
C ALA A 99 7.17 -12.96 4.43
N ARG A 100 8.07 -12.63 5.35
CA ARG A 100 9.48 -12.37 5.03
C ARG A 100 10.16 -13.70 4.73
N THR A 101 10.12 -14.16 3.49
CA THR A 101 11.00 -15.25 3.06
C THR A 101 12.41 -14.71 2.97
N LEU A 102 13.25 -15.02 3.97
CA LEU A 102 14.69 -14.82 3.83
C LEU A 102 15.17 -15.71 2.67
N PRO A 103 16.01 -15.22 1.76
CA PRO A 103 16.45 -15.98 0.58
C PRO A 103 17.36 -17.19 0.88
N LEU A 104 17.53 -17.60 2.14
CA LEU A 104 18.37 -18.73 2.52
C LEU A 104 17.70 -19.57 3.62
N PRO A 105 17.71 -20.91 3.53
CA PRO A 105 17.38 -21.75 4.67
C PRO A 105 18.50 -21.61 5.70
N LEU A 106 18.29 -20.75 6.72
CA LEU A 106 19.19 -20.63 7.88
C LEU A 106 19.31 -21.95 8.68
N PHE A 107 18.42 -22.90 8.42
CA PHE A 107 18.38 -24.20 9.08
C PHE A 107 18.07 -25.30 8.06
N ALA A 108 19.04 -25.63 7.20
CA ALA A 108 19.07 -26.97 6.62
C ALA A 108 19.65 -27.91 7.69
N PRO A 109 18.89 -28.85 8.26
CA PRO A 109 19.48 -29.85 9.16
C PRO A 109 20.57 -30.61 8.39
N PRO A 110 21.72 -30.89 9.00
CA PRO A 110 22.73 -31.73 8.34
C PRO A 110 22.09 -33.08 8.00
N ASP A 111 22.35 -33.57 6.78
CA ASP A 111 21.84 -34.85 6.30
C ASP A 111 22.12 -35.95 7.33
N LEU A 112 21.07 -36.43 8.00
CA LEU A 112 21.14 -37.52 8.99
C LEU A 112 21.43 -38.90 8.37
N ARG A 113 21.92 -38.95 7.12
CA ARG A 113 22.22 -40.20 6.40
C ARG A 113 23.52 -40.88 6.83
N GLY A 114 24.15 -40.45 7.93
CA GLY A 114 25.48 -40.92 8.35
C GLY A 114 25.59 -41.59 9.72
N ALA A 115 24.51 -41.80 10.47
CA ALA A 115 24.59 -42.43 11.81
C ALA A 115 24.17 -43.91 11.77
N LYS A 116 24.89 -44.72 10.98
CA LYS A 116 25.04 -46.16 11.22
C LYS A 116 26.53 -46.46 11.22
N GLY A 117 27.09 -46.68 12.41
CA GLY A 117 28.45 -47.16 12.59
C GLY A 117 28.80 -47.25 14.07
N GLY A 118 28.92 -48.47 14.58
CA GLY A 118 29.41 -48.79 15.93
C GLY A 118 28.47 -49.69 16.69
#